data_AF-A0A170X0V9-F1
#
_entry.id   AF-A0A170X0V9-F1
#
_cell.length_a   1.000
_cell.length_b   1.000
_cell.length_c   1.000
_cell.angle_alpha   90.00
_cell.angle_beta   90.00
_cell.angle_gamma   90.00
#
_symmetry.space_group_name_H-M   'P 1'
#
loop_
_entity.id
_entity.type
_entity.pdbx_description
1 polymer ?
#
loop_
_entity_poly.entity_id
_entity_poly.type
_entity_poly.pdbx_seq_one_letter_code
_entity_poly.pdbx_strand_id
1 'polypeptide(L)'
;KTLPGITFDEFKVFCQFLNNLEDFTIAMRMYTLADHPISKEEFHRAVMICTGTSLSKHLVHTVFAIFDEDGDGQLSYREFIAIMKDRLHRGFKVSVKPEGWEAFKSCVKQEIKTPN
;
A
#
# COMPACT_ATOMS: atom_id res chain seq x y z
N LYS A 1 -30.25 1.62 -8.98
CA LYS A 1 -29.67 1.36 -7.64
C LYS A 1 -28.56 2.39 -7.43
N THR A 2 -28.70 3.28 -6.46
CA THR A 2 -27.59 4.15 -6.05
C THR A 2 -26.60 3.27 -5.29
N LEU A 3 -25.36 3.19 -5.77
CA LEU A 3 -24.29 2.58 -4.98
C LEU A 3 -24.06 3.50 -3.77
N PRO A 4 -24.02 2.97 -2.53
CA PRO A 4 -23.68 3.77 -1.39
C PRO A 4 -22.28 4.35 -1.61
N GLY A 5 -22.12 5.65 -1.36
CA GLY A 5 -20.82 6.30 -1.36
C GLY A 5 -20.09 6.09 -0.03
N ILE A 6 -18.84 6.52 0.02
CA ILE A 6 -18.05 6.56 1.25
C ILE A 6 -18.42 7.83 2.04
N THR A 7 -18.80 7.66 3.29
CA THR A 7 -19.10 8.78 4.20
C THR A 7 -17.82 9.48 4.68
N PHE A 8 -17.95 10.70 5.20
CA PHE A 8 -16.81 11.44 5.74
C PHE A 8 -16.17 10.71 6.93
N ASP A 9 -16.96 10.08 7.80
CA ASP A 9 -16.44 9.36 8.95
C ASP A 9 -15.64 8.12 8.53
N GLU A 10 -16.14 7.36 7.55
CA GLU A 10 -15.39 6.23 6.96
C GLU A 10 -14.07 6.70 6.36
N PHE A 11 -14.09 7.81 5.61
CA PHE A 11 -12.88 8.41 5.06
C PHE A 11 -11.89 8.84 6.16
N LYS A 12 -12.38 9.47 7.23
CA LYS A 12 -11.54 9.94 8.35
C LYS A 12 -10.87 8.77 9.07
N VAL A 13 -11.60 7.69 9.37
CA VAL A 13 -11.05 6.49 10.02
C VAL A 13 -9.99 5.85 9.13
N PHE A 14 -10.25 5.75 7.82
CA PHE A 14 -9.26 5.26 6.87
C PHE A 14 -8.00 6.14 6.84
N CYS A 15 -8.14 7.46 6.83
CA CYS A 15 -6.99 8.36 6.90
C CYS A 15 -6.21 8.24 8.21
N GLN A 16 -6.86 7.97 9.34
CA GLN A 16 -6.17 7.71 10.61
C GLN A 16 -5.34 6.43 10.54
N PHE A 17 -5.89 5.36 9.96
CA PHE A 17 -5.12 4.15 9.65
C PHE A 17 -3.90 4.46 8.78
N LEU A 18 -4.09 5.27 7.72
CA LEU A 18 -3.01 5.66 6.82
C LEU A 18 -1.88 6.44 7.52
N ASN A 19 -2.14 7.11 8.65
CA ASN A 19 -1.11 7.80 9.42
C ASN A 19 -0.30 6.84 10.31
N ASN A 20 -0.85 5.67 10.67
CA ASN A 20 -0.17 4.63 11.47
C ASN A 20 0.38 3.50 10.59
N LEU A 21 0.59 3.78 9.31
CA LEU A 21 0.93 2.79 8.30
C LEU A 21 2.34 2.21 8.44
N GLU A 22 3.28 2.91 9.07
CA GLU A 22 4.66 2.45 9.19
C GLU A 22 4.75 1.15 9.99
N ASP A 23 4.06 1.09 11.14
CA ASP A 23 3.94 -0.12 11.95
C ASP A 23 3.23 -1.24 11.19
N PHE A 24 2.18 -0.91 10.45
CA PHE A 24 1.44 -1.87 9.65
C PHE A 24 2.29 -2.42 8.48
N THR A 25 3.17 -1.61 7.88
CA THR A 25 4.10 -2.04 6.82
C THR A 25 5.06 -3.10 7.31
N ILE A 26 5.58 -2.92 8.52
CA ILE A 26 6.54 -3.84 9.12
C ILE A 26 5.86 -5.19 9.34
N ALA A 27 4.65 -5.18 9.90
CA ALA A 27 3.84 -6.38 10.08
C ALA A 27 3.54 -7.07 8.73
N MET A 28 3.14 -6.30 7.72
CA MET A 28 2.88 -6.81 6.36
C MET A 28 4.11 -7.42 5.70
N ARG A 29 5.28 -6.82 5.89
CA ARG A 29 6.56 -7.37 5.42
C ARG A 29 6.83 -8.74 6.04
N MET A 30 6.56 -8.90 7.32
CA MET A 30 6.77 -10.17 8.02
C MET A 30 5.82 -11.27 7.53
N TYR A 31 4.55 -10.92 7.26
CA TYR A 31 3.56 -11.86 6.69
C TYR A 31 3.92 -12.29 5.26
N THR A 32 4.36 -11.35 4.45
CA THR A 32 4.65 -11.61 3.03
C THR A 32 6.01 -12.27 2.80
N LEU A 33 6.98 -12.11 3.71
CA LEU A 33 8.19 -12.95 3.75
C LEU A 33 7.89 -14.43 4.01
N ALA A 34 6.71 -14.72 4.55
CA ALA A 34 6.20 -16.08 4.70
C ALA A 34 5.30 -16.52 3.53
N ASP A 35 5.33 -15.80 2.39
CA ASP A 35 4.47 -16.02 1.21
C ASP A 35 2.95 -16.01 1.51
N HIS A 36 2.55 -15.31 2.57
CA HIS A 36 1.14 -15.22 2.96
C HIS A 36 0.53 -13.87 2.51
N PRO A 37 -0.33 -13.86 1.47
CA PRO A 37 -1.12 -12.69 1.09
C PRO A 37 -2.19 -12.38 2.15
N ILE A 38 -2.72 -11.15 2.15
CA ILE A 38 -3.61 -10.67 3.20
C ILE A 38 -5.06 -10.66 2.74
N SER A 39 -5.90 -11.44 3.41
CA SER A 39 -7.35 -11.45 3.21
C SER A 39 -8.04 -10.17 3.70
N LYS A 40 -9.28 -9.97 3.27
CA LYS A 40 -10.15 -8.86 3.73
C LYS A 40 -10.36 -8.89 5.24
N GLU A 41 -10.50 -10.08 5.82
CA GLU A 41 -10.69 -10.29 7.25
C GLU A 41 -9.44 -9.94 8.06
N GLU A 42 -8.26 -10.29 7.56
CA GLU A 42 -6.98 -9.94 8.16
C GLU A 42 -6.74 -8.44 8.08
N PHE A 43 -6.98 -7.83 6.93
CA PHE A 43 -6.89 -6.38 6.76
C PHE A 43 -7.83 -5.65 7.72
N HIS A 44 -9.09 -6.06 7.81
CA HIS A 44 -10.06 -5.46 8.74
C HIS A 44 -9.60 -5.58 10.20
N ARG A 45 -9.10 -6.74 10.62
CA ARG A 45 -8.57 -6.95 11.98
C ARG A 45 -7.35 -6.06 12.24
N ALA A 46 -6.44 -5.95 11.29
CA ALA A 46 -5.25 -5.17 11.47
C ALA A 46 -5.54 -3.67 11.60
N VAL A 47 -6.48 -3.13 10.81
CA VAL A 47 -6.90 -1.74 10.96
C VAL A 47 -7.47 -1.50 12.36
N MET A 48 -8.33 -2.39 12.86
CA MET A 48 -8.87 -2.28 14.23
C MET A 48 -7.76 -2.28 15.29
N ILE A 49 -6.71 -3.08 15.13
CA ILE A 49 -5.56 -3.11 16.05
C ILE A 49 -4.76 -1.79 15.97
N CYS A 50 -4.53 -1.26 14.77
CA CYS A 50 -3.70 -0.07 14.55
C CYS A 50 -4.40 1.27 14.85
N THR A 51 -5.73 1.34 14.77
CA THR A 51 -6.48 2.59 14.97
C THR A 51 -7.44 2.55 16.16
N GLY A 52 -7.70 1.37 16.72
CA GLY A 52 -8.77 1.18 17.70
C GLY A 52 -10.18 1.31 17.11
N THR A 53 -10.32 1.42 15.79
CA THR A 53 -11.60 1.60 15.10
C THR A 53 -11.74 0.63 13.93
N SER A 54 -12.94 0.05 13.73
CA SER A 54 -13.22 -0.81 12.58
C SER A 54 -13.59 0.00 11.34
N LEU A 55 -13.14 -0.48 10.17
CA LEU A 55 -13.65 -0.02 8.88
C LEU A 55 -14.98 -0.73 8.56
N SER A 56 -15.85 -0.06 7.80
CA SER A 56 -17.05 -0.70 7.29
C SER A 56 -16.68 -1.78 6.25
N LYS A 57 -17.52 -2.81 6.13
CA LYS A 57 -17.35 -3.84 5.09
C LYS A 57 -17.35 -3.24 3.68
N HIS A 58 -18.15 -2.20 3.47
CA HIS A 58 -18.22 -1.50 2.18
C HIS A 58 -16.87 -0.83 1.85
N LEU A 59 -16.26 -0.16 2.82
CA LEU A 59 -14.96 0.47 2.65
C LEU A 59 -13.85 -0.55 2.41
N VAL A 60 -13.79 -1.64 3.19
CA VAL A 60 -12.81 -2.73 2.97
C VAL A 60 -12.97 -3.32 1.57
N HIS A 61 -14.20 -3.60 1.15
CA HIS A 61 -14.48 -4.11 -0.20
C HIS A 61 -14.02 -3.12 -1.28
N THR A 62 -14.23 -1.82 -1.07
CA THR A 62 -13.84 -0.78 -2.02
C THR A 62 -12.32 -0.64 -2.12
N VAL A 63 -11.60 -0.75 -1.01
CA VAL A 63 -10.13 -0.78 -1.01
C VAL A 63 -9.62 -1.95 -1.83
N PHE A 64 -10.11 -3.17 -1.58
CA PHE A 64 -9.65 -4.35 -2.32
C PHE A 64 -9.99 -4.23 -3.80
N ALA A 65 -11.19 -3.77 -4.16
CA ALA A 65 -11.57 -3.58 -5.57
C ALA A 65 -10.70 -2.57 -6.35
N ILE A 66 -9.94 -1.72 -5.67
CA ILE A 66 -9.03 -0.73 -6.30
C ILE A 66 -7.61 -1.27 -6.44
N PHE A 67 -7.16 -2.12 -5.49
CA PHE A 67 -5.74 -2.43 -5.33
C PHE A 67 -5.38 -3.91 -5.53
N ASP A 68 -6.37 -4.79 -5.51
CA ASP A 68 -6.24 -6.19 -5.93
C ASP A 68 -6.16 -6.23 -7.46
N GLU A 69 -4.93 -6.29 -8.00
CA GLU A 69 -4.66 -6.22 -9.44
C GLU A 69 -4.95 -7.57 -10.13
N ASP A 70 -4.72 -8.67 -9.43
CA ASP A 70 -4.90 -10.03 -9.98
C ASP A 70 -6.28 -10.63 -9.71
N GLY A 71 -7.06 -10.04 -8.80
CA GLY A 71 -8.44 -10.39 -8.51
C GLY A 71 -8.59 -11.62 -7.62
N ASP A 72 -7.55 -12.02 -6.88
CA ASP A 72 -7.57 -13.19 -6.00
C ASP A 72 -8.34 -12.96 -4.69
N GLY A 73 -8.76 -11.71 -4.43
CA GLY A 73 -9.50 -11.31 -3.24
C GLY A 73 -8.62 -11.03 -2.02
N GLN A 74 -7.30 -11.02 -2.21
CA GLN A 74 -6.28 -10.79 -1.21
C GLN A 74 -5.42 -9.59 -1.62
N LEU A 75 -4.50 -9.17 -0.74
CA LEU A 75 -3.50 -8.16 -1.04
C LEU A 75 -2.12 -8.75 -0.84
N SER A 76 -1.39 -8.88 -1.93
CA SER A 76 0.04 -9.17 -1.92
C SER A 76 0.84 -7.98 -1.35
N TYR A 77 2.10 -8.23 -1.00
CA TYR A 77 3.00 -7.17 -0.56
C TYR A 77 3.10 -6.02 -1.57
N ARG A 78 3.15 -6.36 -2.86
CA ARG A 78 3.32 -5.39 -3.94
C ARG A 78 2.11 -4.47 -4.07
N GLU A 79 0.92 -5.05 -4.09
CA GLU A 79 -0.35 -4.32 -4.16
C GLU A 79 -0.54 -3.44 -2.94
N PHE A 80 -0.25 -3.99 -1.76
CA PHE A 80 -0.32 -3.23 -0.52
C PHE A 80 0.65 -2.04 -0.50
N ILE A 81 1.91 -2.21 -0.93
CA ILE A 81 2.87 -1.10 -1.02
C ILE A 81 2.44 -0.05 -2.05
N ALA A 82 1.73 -0.43 -3.11
CA ALA A 82 1.17 0.53 -4.07
C ALA A 82 0.13 1.45 -3.39
N ILE A 83 -0.71 0.93 -2.50
CA ILE A 83 -1.62 1.73 -1.63
C ILE A 83 -0.85 2.81 -0.86
N MET A 84 0.30 2.42 -0.33
CA MET A 84 1.08 3.20 0.62
C MET A 84 1.98 4.25 -0.04
N LYS A 85 2.58 3.92 -1.18
CA LYS A 85 3.68 4.70 -1.78
C LYS A 85 3.27 6.11 -2.16
N ASP A 86 2.02 6.30 -2.58
CA ASP A 86 1.50 7.60 -3.01
C ASP A 86 0.99 8.45 -1.85
N ARG A 87 0.56 7.81 -0.76
CA ARG A 87 -0.01 8.50 0.40
C ARG A 87 1.02 8.92 1.43
N LEU A 88 2.06 8.13 1.68
CA LEU A 88 3.15 8.47 2.61
C LEU A 88 3.82 9.79 2.25
N HIS A 89 3.89 10.10 0.95
CA HIS A 89 4.55 11.29 0.46
C HIS A 89 3.59 12.46 0.23
N ARG A 90 2.25 12.28 0.27
CA ARG A 90 1.25 13.33 -0.01
C ARG A 90 1.54 14.18 -1.27
N GLY A 91 2.17 13.59 -2.28
CA GLY A 91 2.62 14.30 -3.49
C GLY A 91 3.98 15.05 -3.36
N PHE A 92 4.61 15.09 -2.19
CA PHE A 92 5.95 15.66 -1.96
C PHE A 92 7.10 14.75 -2.38
N LYS A 93 6.83 13.71 -3.17
CA LYS A 93 7.87 12.83 -3.68
C LYS A 93 8.60 13.54 -4.81
N VAL A 94 9.50 14.45 -4.44
CA VAL A 94 10.53 14.95 -5.35
C VAL A 94 11.51 13.79 -5.52
N SER A 95 11.19 12.87 -6.43
CA SER A 95 12.21 12.00 -6.98
C SER A 95 13.12 12.92 -7.78
N VAL A 96 14.12 13.51 -7.12
CA VAL A 96 15.27 14.08 -7.83
C VAL A 96 15.88 12.88 -8.54
N LYS A 97 15.47 12.65 -9.79
CA LYS A 97 16.20 11.72 -10.63
C LYS A 97 17.61 12.27 -10.65
N PRO A 98 18.63 11.48 -10.30
CA PRO A 98 19.98 11.92 -10.58
C PRO A 98 20.01 12.22 -12.09
N GLU A 99 20.40 13.43 -12.45
CA GLU A 99 20.57 13.85 -13.84
C GLU A 99 22.06 14.06 -14.13
N GLY A 100 22.42 14.07 -15.41
CA GLY A 100 23.79 14.30 -15.84
C GLY A 100 24.73 13.12 -15.59
N TRP A 101 26.00 13.43 -15.36
CA TRP A 101 27.11 12.47 -15.44
C TRP A 101 27.06 11.37 -14.37
N GLU A 102 26.62 11.68 -13.16
CA GLU A 102 26.51 10.69 -12.08
C GLU A 102 25.37 9.69 -12.32
N ALA A 103 24.28 10.15 -12.93
CA ALA A 103 23.18 9.28 -13.35
C ALA A 103 23.65 8.30 -14.44
N PHE A 104 24.35 8.82 -15.45
CA PHE A 104 24.91 8.02 -16.53
C PHE A 104 25.86 6.93 -16.02
N LYS A 105 26.81 7.29 -15.14
CA LYS A 105 27.72 6.31 -14.51
C LYS A 105 26.96 5.24 -13.74
N SER A 106 25.93 5.62 -12.99
CA SER A 106 25.11 4.67 -12.24
C SER A 106 24.41 3.67 -13.17
N CYS A 107 23.80 4.14 -14.25
CA CYS A 107 23.15 3.29 -15.24
C CYS A 107 24.14 2.33 -15.90
N VAL A 108 25.27 2.83 -16.40
CA VAL A 108 26.32 1.99 -17.02
C VAL A 108 26.86 0.96 -16.03
N LYS A 109 27.07 1.35 -14.77
CA LYS A 109 27.54 0.45 -13.71
C LYS A 109 26.51 -0.64 -13.36
N GLN A 110 25.21 -0.33 -13.42
CA GLN A 110 24.15 -1.33 -13.23
C GLN A 110 24.11 -2.31 -14.40
N GLU A 111 24.17 -1.81 -15.63
CA GLU A 111 24.14 -2.66 -16.83
C GLU A 111 25.34 -3.63 -16.88
N ILE A 112 26.53 -3.16 -16.49
CA ILE A 112 27.74 -4.01 -16.42
C ILE A 112 27.63 -5.08 -15.31
N LYS A 113 26.86 -4.82 -14.23
CA LYS A 113 26.69 -5.76 -13.11
C LYS A 113 25.66 -6.85 -13.38
N THR A 114 24.73 -6.62 -14.30
CA THR A 114 23.80 -7.62 -14.83
C THR A 114 24.15 -7.90 -16.28
N PRO A 115 25.28 -8.59 -16.56
CA PRO A 115 25.47 -9.15 -17.89
C PRO A 115 24.38 -10.23 -18.09
N ASN A 116 23.68 -10.16 -19.23
CA ASN A 116 22.75 -11.20 -19.67
C ASN A 116 23.38 -12.60 -19.60
#